data_AF-A0A2S2NP49-F1
#
_entry.id   AF-A0A2S2NP49-F1
#
_cell.length_a   1.000
_cell.length_b   1.000
_cell.length_c   1.000
_cell.angle_alpha   90.00
_cell.angle_beta   90.00
_cell.angle_gamma   90.00
#
_symmetry.space_group_name_H-M   'P 1'
#
loop_
_entity.id
_entity.type
_entity.pdbx_description
1 polymer ?
#
loop_
_entity_poly.entity_id
_entity_poly.type
_entity_poly.pdbx_seq_one_letter_code
_entity_poly.pdbx_strand_id
1 'polypeptide(L)'
;RRWSPGMYGVPPRTGKLKEISKFDAEFFGIHSKLANAMDVQLRILLEVTHEAILDAGVNPQDIRGTKTGVYVGMMTTESSDYFERTPEKMSGYETIGAIRSMLANRLSFQYNFNGPSVAIDT
;
A
#
# COMPACT_ATOMS: atom_id res chain seq x y z
N ARG A 1 -17.07 -2.78 11.40
CA ARG A 1 -17.01 -1.29 11.36
C ARG A 1 -15.56 -0.88 11.61
N ARG A 2 -15.11 0.30 11.18
CA ARG A 2 -13.74 0.76 11.49
C ARG A 2 -13.54 1.02 12.99
N TRP A 3 -14.60 1.45 13.67
CA TRP A 3 -14.63 1.66 15.11
C TRP A 3 -16.03 1.33 15.69
N SER A 4 -16.11 1.32 17.02
CA SER A 4 -17.35 1.06 17.77
C SER A 4 -18.42 2.13 17.54
N PRO A 5 -19.72 1.78 17.45
CA PRO A 5 -20.79 2.78 17.32
C PRO A 5 -20.75 3.83 18.43
N GLY A 6 -20.91 5.12 18.08
CA GLY A 6 -20.97 6.22 19.05
C GLY A 6 -19.63 6.62 19.68
N MET A 7 -18.53 5.98 19.29
CA MET A 7 -17.18 6.34 19.75
C MET A 7 -16.91 7.83 19.51
N TYR A 8 -16.56 8.57 20.56
CA TYR A 8 -16.28 10.02 20.57
C TYR A 8 -17.38 10.90 19.94
N GLY A 9 -18.62 10.42 19.82
CA GLY A 9 -19.70 11.18 19.16
C GLY A 9 -19.52 11.36 17.65
N VAL A 10 -18.64 10.59 16.99
CA VAL A 10 -18.44 10.71 15.54
C VAL A 10 -19.72 10.29 14.78
N PRO A 11 -20.01 10.91 13.62
CA PRO A 11 -21.18 10.57 12.83
C PRO A 11 -21.29 9.07 12.52
N PRO A 12 -22.50 8.49 12.51
CA PRO A 12 -22.67 7.05 12.36
C PRO A 12 -22.38 6.53 10.94
N ARG A 13 -22.25 7.42 9.94
CA ARG A 13 -22.11 7.08 8.52
C ARG A 13 -20.71 7.42 8.02
N THR A 14 -20.13 6.48 7.28
CA THR A 14 -18.82 6.62 6.63
C THR A 14 -18.75 5.67 5.43
N GLY A 15 -18.06 6.08 4.36
CA GLY A 15 -17.71 5.23 3.22
C GLY A 15 -16.65 4.22 3.64
N LYS A 16 -16.91 2.93 3.42
CA LYS A 16 -16.00 1.85 3.83
C LYS A 16 -15.75 0.95 2.63
N LEU A 17 -14.49 0.62 2.41
CA LEU A 17 -14.14 -0.53 1.57
C LEU A 17 -14.74 -1.80 2.20
N LYS A 18 -15.30 -2.65 1.34
CA LYS A 18 -15.97 -3.89 1.74
C LYS A 18 -15.02 -4.81 2.50
N GLU A 19 -13.81 -4.98 1.98
CA GLU A 19 -12.74 -5.76 2.61
C GLU A 19 -11.41 -5.02 2.56
N ILE A 20 -10.60 -5.25 3.58
CA ILE A 20 -9.26 -4.63 3.72
C ILE A 20 -8.18 -5.60 4.21
N SER A 21 -8.55 -6.84 4.56
CA SER A 21 -7.63 -7.84 5.10
C SER A 21 -7.03 -8.75 4.02
N LYS A 22 -7.65 -8.79 2.83
CA LYS A 22 -7.23 -9.65 1.72
C LYS A 22 -6.00 -9.07 1.03
N PHE A 23 -5.06 -9.94 0.67
CA PHE A 23 -3.90 -9.63 -0.14
C PHE A 23 -3.24 -10.92 -0.65
N ASP A 24 -2.98 -11.02 -1.95
CA ASP A 24 -2.24 -12.15 -2.54
C ASP A 24 -0.72 -11.99 -2.40
N ALA A 25 -0.21 -12.24 -1.20
CA ALA A 25 1.21 -12.05 -0.90
C ALA A 25 2.14 -12.95 -1.73
N GLU A 26 1.70 -14.16 -2.08
CA GLU A 26 2.50 -15.12 -2.85
C GLU A 26 2.68 -14.63 -4.29
N PHE A 27 1.62 -14.15 -4.92
CA PHE A 27 1.67 -13.56 -6.26
C PHE A 27 2.70 -12.42 -6.36
N PHE A 28 2.75 -11.54 -5.36
CA PHE A 28 3.72 -10.44 -5.31
C PHE A 28 5.10 -10.84 -4.75
N GLY A 29 5.33 -12.11 -4.43
CA GLY A 29 6.60 -12.59 -3.89
C GLY A 29 6.96 -11.98 -2.53
N ILE A 30 5.95 -11.64 -1.71
CA ILE A 30 6.13 -10.99 -0.42
C ILE A 30 6.03 -12.02 0.71
N HIS A 31 7.10 -12.13 1.50
CA HIS A 31 7.13 -13.01 2.66
C HIS A 31 6.04 -12.65 3.70
N SER A 32 5.41 -13.66 4.30
CA SER A 32 4.26 -13.52 5.21
C SER A 32 4.46 -12.51 6.35
N LYS A 33 5.65 -12.51 6.99
CA LYS A 33 5.99 -11.54 8.04
C LYS A 33 5.91 -10.09 7.55
N LEU A 34 6.41 -9.83 6.34
CA LEU A 34 6.33 -8.50 5.75
C LEU A 34 4.90 -8.17 5.31
N ALA A 35 4.20 -9.11 4.67
CA ALA A 35 2.81 -8.90 4.25
C ALA A 35 1.89 -8.51 5.43
N ASN A 36 2.10 -9.11 6.61
CA ASN A 36 1.37 -8.76 7.84
C ASN A 36 1.72 -7.37 8.39
N ALA A 37 2.94 -6.88 8.12
CA ALA A 37 3.42 -5.57 8.55
C ALA A 37 3.14 -4.45 7.52
N MET A 38 2.60 -4.79 6.34
CA MET A 38 2.31 -3.80 5.29
C MET A 38 1.04 -3.01 5.56
N ASP A 39 1.11 -1.70 5.29
CA ASP A 39 -0.06 -0.84 5.24
C ASP A 39 -1.11 -1.43 4.28
N VAL A 40 -2.36 -1.42 4.73
CA VAL A 40 -3.52 -1.88 3.94
C VAL A 40 -3.58 -1.17 2.59
N GLN A 41 -3.30 0.14 2.56
CA GLN A 41 -3.29 0.95 1.34
C GLN A 41 -2.28 0.40 0.33
N LEU A 42 -1.07 0.04 0.78
CA LEU A 42 -0.03 -0.48 -0.10
C LEU A 42 -0.40 -1.87 -0.67
N ARG A 43 -1.02 -2.74 0.14
CA ARG A 43 -1.49 -4.06 -0.32
C ARG A 43 -2.54 -3.93 -1.42
N ILE A 44 -3.55 -3.10 -1.20
CA ILE A 44 -4.60 -2.84 -2.20
C ILE A 44 -4.01 -2.17 -3.44
N LEU A 45 -3.07 -1.25 -3.26
CA LEU A 45 -2.45 -0.52 -4.37
C LEU A 45 -1.65 -1.44 -5.30
N LEU A 46 -0.98 -2.47 -4.77
CA LEU A 46 -0.29 -3.49 -5.58
C LEU A 46 -1.26 -4.24 -6.50
N GLU A 47 -2.39 -4.69 -5.96
CA GLU A 47 -3.44 -5.41 -6.70
C GLU A 47 -4.10 -4.52 -7.75
N VAL A 48 -4.59 -3.34 -7.36
CA VAL A 48 -5.28 -2.42 -8.28
C VAL A 48 -4.34 -1.91 -9.37
N THR A 49 -3.05 -1.72 -9.07
CA THR A 49 -2.06 -1.37 -10.12
C THR A 49 -1.88 -2.52 -11.11
N HIS A 50 -1.87 -3.77 -10.63
CA HIS A 50 -1.80 -4.94 -11.50
C HIS A 50 -3.01 -5.03 -12.42
N GLU A 51 -4.21 -4.92 -11.83
CA GLU A 51 -5.49 -4.92 -12.53
C GLU A 51 -5.54 -3.82 -13.58
N ALA A 52 -5.10 -2.60 -13.25
CA ALA A 52 -5.10 -1.48 -14.19
C ALA A 52 -4.16 -1.69 -15.39
N ILE A 53 -2.99 -2.30 -15.18
CA ILE A 53 -2.07 -2.63 -16.29
C ILE A 53 -2.72 -3.67 -17.23
N LEU A 54 -3.34 -4.71 -16.66
CA LEU A 54 -4.02 -5.74 -17.45
C LEU A 54 -5.27 -5.21 -18.17
N ASP A 55 -6.04 -4.34 -17.51
CA ASP A 55 -7.21 -3.68 -18.09
C ASP A 55 -6.84 -2.84 -19.32
N ALA A 56 -5.66 -2.21 -19.31
CA ALA A 56 -5.11 -1.52 -20.47
C ALA A 56 -4.66 -2.46 -21.62
N GLY A 57 -4.78 -3.78 -21.46
CA GLY A 57 -4.32 -4.77 -22.43
C GLY A 57 -2.79 -4.88 -22.50
N VAL A 58 -2.09 -4.40 -21.47
CA VAL A 58 -0.61 -4.43 -21.40
C VAL A 58 -0.17 -5.62 -20.57
N ASN A 59 0.78 -6.40 -21.06
CA ASN A 59 1.45 -7.39 -20.22
C ASN A 59 2.46 -6.66 -19.31
N PRO A 60 2.37 -6.80 -17.96
CA PRO A 60 3.32 -6.18 -17.04
C PRO A 60 4.79 -6.51 -17.33
N GLN A 61 5.08 -7.66 -17.96
CA GLN A 61 6.43 -8.04 -18.35
C GLN A 61 7.02 -7.15 -19.45
N ASP A 62 6.20 -6.64 -20.36
CA ASP A 62 6.63 -5.86 -21.53
C ASP A 62 7.08 -4.44 -21.15
N ILE A 63 6.64 -3.96 -19.98
CA ILE A 63 6.94 -2.61 -19.48
C ILE A 63 7.99 -2.61 -18.36
N ARG A 64 8.58 -3.77 -18.03
CA ARG A 64 9.69 -3.86 -17.08
C ARG A 64 10.94 -3.14 -17.64
N GLY A 65 11.66 -2.45 -16.76
CA GLY A 65 12.90 -1.75 -17.08
C GLY A 65 12.71 -0.40 -17.82
N THR A 66 11.48 -0.06 -18.18
CA THR A 66 11.16 1.19 -18.89
C THR A 66 11.29 2.42 -17.98
N LYS A 67 11.32 3.61 -18.56
CA LYS A 67 11.28 4.90 -17.83
C LYS A 67 9.87 5.26 -17.32
N THR A 68 9.03 4.27 -17.05
CA THR A 68 7.69 4.46 -16.50
C THR A 68 7.80 5.07 -15.10
N GLY A 69 7.02 6.12 -14.83
CA GLY A 69 6.98 6.77 -13.52
C GLY A 69 5.80 6.29 -12.67
N VAL A 70 5.94 6.40 -11.35
CA VAL A 70 4.91 6.09 -10.36
C VAL A 70 4.69 7.33 -9.49
N TYR A 71 3.45 7.81 -9.46
CA TYR A 71 3.04 8.95 -8.64
C TYR A 71 1.81 8.55 -7.83
N VAL A 72 1.94 8.58 -6.49
CA VAL A 72 0.86 8.17 -5.58
C VAL A 72 0.45 9.35 -4.73
N GLY A 73 -0.81 9.78 -4.86
CA GLY A 73 -1.42 10.75 -3.97
C GLY A 73 -1.82 10.08 -2.66
N MET A 74 -1.38 10.61 -1.53
CA MET A 74 -1.72 10.10 -0.21
C MET A 74 -1.68 11.20 0.85
N MET A 75 -2.47 11.05 1.89
CA MET A 75 -2.53 12.01 3.01
C MET A 75 -2.25 11.30 4.35
N THR A 76 -2.95 10.19 4.60
CA THR A 76 -2.93 9.52 5.90
C THR A 76 -2.00 8.32 5.95
N THR A 77 -1.25 8.20 7.05
CA THR A 77 -0.36 7.06 7.35
C THR A 77 -0.60 6.42 8.70
N GLU A 78 -1.85 6.05 8.96
CA GLU A 78 -2.26 5.49 10.26
C GLU A 78 -1.45 4.23 10.65
N SER A 79 -1.04 3.39 9.70
CA SER A 79 -0.19 2.22 9.98
C SER A 79 1.20 2.62 10.48
N SER A 80 1.83 3.61 9.83
CA SER A 80 3.13 4.14 10.24
C SER A 80 3.04 4.78 11.62
N ASP A 81 2.01 5.60 11.84
CA ASP A 81 1.77 6.29 13.11
C ASP A 81 1.54 5.28 14.25
N TYR A 82 0.89 4.15 13.98
CA TYR A 82 0.71 3.06 14.95
C TYR A 82 2.06 2.44 15.34
N PHE A 83 2.92 2.14 14.38
CA PHE A 83 4.23 1.52 14.65
C PHE A 83 5.16 2.45 15.42
N GLU A 84 5.15 3.75 15.10
CA GLU A 84 5.93 4.77 15.84
C GLU A 84 5.51 4.88 17.31
N ARG A 85 4.22 4.60 17.62
CA ARG A 85 3.69 4.61 18.99
C ARG A 85 3.97 3.32 19.77
N THR A 86 4.43 2.27 19.10
CA THR A 86 4.77 0.97 19.72
C THR A 86 6.15 0.49 19.27
N PRO A 87 7.24 1.25 19.52
CA PRO A 87 8.57 0.94 19.01
C PRO A 87 9.10 -0.41 19.51
N GLU A 88 8.68 -0.86 20.69
CA GLU A 88 9.03 -2.17 21.26
C GLU A 88 8.50 -3.36 20.45
N LYS A 89 7.52 -3.13 19.57
CA LYS A 89 6.92 -4.15 18.70
C LYS A 89 7.51 -4.16 17.29
N MET A 90 8.40 -3.22 16.96
CA MET A 90 8.99 -3.15 15.63
C MET A 90 10.07 -4.21 15.44
N SER A 91 9.93 -4.97 14.35
CA SER A 91 10.89 -5.98 13.90
C SER A 91 11.74 -5.49 12.71
N GLY A 92 11.36 -4.35 12.11
CA GLY A 92 12.00 -3.71 10.97
C GLY A 92 11.19 -3.85 9.67
N TYR A 93 10.32 -4.87 9.57
CA TYR A 93 9.41 -5.04 8.44
C TYR A 93 8.35 -3.95 8.37
N GLU A 94 7.96 -3.41 9.52
CA GLU A 94 6.96 -2.36 9.66
C GLU A 94 7.41 -1.07 8.96
N THR A 95 8.69 -0.72 9.08
CA THR A 95 9.28 0.46 8.43
C THR A 95 9.13 0.38 6.92
N ILE A 96 9.55 -0.73 6.30
CA ILE A 96 9.45 -0.92 4.85
C ILE A 96 8.03 -1.26 4.38
N GLY A 97 7.15 -1.63 5.30
CA GLY A 97 5.76 -1.97 5.01
C GLY A 97 4.81 -0.77 5.05
N ALA A 98 5.16 0.30 5.77
CA ALA A 98 4.23 1.39 6.05
C ALA A 98 4.77 2.82 5.83
N ILE A 99 6.08 3.02 5.63
CA ILE A 99 6.60 4.37 5.37
C ILE A 99 6.02 4.95 4.06
N ARG A 100 5.70 6.25 4.07
CA ARG A 100 5.02 6.96 2.96
C ARG A 100 5.62 6.70 1.58
N SER A 101 6.94 6.76 1.47
CA SER A 101 7.64 6.56 0.20
C SER A 101 7.43 5.16 -0.38
N MET A 102 7.13 4.15 0.44
CA MET A 102 6.90 2.79 -0.02
C MET A 102 5.62 2.63 -0.83
N LEU A 103 4.63 3.52 -0.69
CA LEU A 103 3.43 3.45 -1.53
C LEU A 103 3.77 3.59 -3.02
N ALA A 104 4.74 4.45 -3.36
CA ALA A 104 5.25 4.55 -4.73
C ALA A 104 6.41 3.58 -4.99
N ASN A 105 7.40 3.53 -4.10
CA ASN A 105 8.64 2.79 -4.33
C ASN A 105 8.43 1.28 -4.43
N ARG A 106 7.45 0.72 -3.71
CA ARG A 106 7.15 -0.71 -3.79
C ARG A 106 6.51 -1.09 -5.11
N LEU A 107 5.68 -0.22 -5.71
CA LEU A 107 5.15 -0.43 -7.06
C LEU A 107 6.28 -0.40 -8.08
N SER A 108 7.13 0.64 -8.00
CA SER A 108 8.30 0.75 -8.88
C SER A 108 9.20 -0.48 -8.79
N PHE A 109 9.44 -0.98 -7.58
CA PHE A 109 10.19 -2.22 -7.34
C PHE A 109 9.50 -3.45 -7.94
N GLN A 110 8.20 -3.63 -7.68
CA GLN A 110 7.43 -4.79 -8.15
C GLN A 110 7.46 -4.92 -9.68
N TYR A 111 7.23 -3.80 -10.37
CA TYR A 111 7.12 -3.76 -11.83
C TYR A 111 8.43 -3.40 -12.54
N ASN A 112 9.52 -3.20 -11.80
CA ASN A 112 10.82 -2.78 -12.34
C ASN A 112 10.72 -1.50 -13.17
N PHE A 113 10.01 -0.49 -12.66
CA PHE A 113 9.89 0.82 -13.30
C PHE A 113 11.06 1.71 -12.90
N ASN A 114 11.76 2.27 -13.89
CA ASN A 114 12.99 3.04 -13.72
C ASN A 114 12.78 4.56 -13.89
N GLY A 115 11.53 5.02 -13.99
CA GLY A 115 11.19 6.45 -13.96
C GLY A 115 11.07 7.00 -12.54
N PRO A 116 10.57 8.23 -12.39
CA PRO A 116 10.32 8.84 -11.08
C PRO A 116 9.39 8.00 -10.21
N SER A 117 9.63 7.94 -8.91
CA SER A 117 8.80 7.21 -7.94
C SER A 117 8.50 8.13 -6.75
N VAL A 118 7.29 8.67 -6.69
CA VAL A 118 6.96 9.80 -5.82
C VAL A 118 5.64 9.57 -5.08
N ALA A 119 5.66 9.72 -3.76
CA ALA A 119 4.47 9.87 -2.94
C ALA A 119 4.22 11.37 -2.70
N ILE A 120 3.00 11.85 -2.92
CA ILE A 120 2.62 13.27 -2.89
C ILE A 120 1.49 13.47 -1.88
N ASP A 121 1.67 14.48 -1.03
CA ASP A 121 0.66 15.03 -0.10
C ASP A 121 0.63 16.54 -0.37
N THR A 122 -0.53 17.10 -0.70
CA THR A 122 -0.67 18.50 -1.19
C THR A 122 -1.43 19.38 -0.21
#